data_AF-A0A5P1E050-F1
#
_entry.id   AF-A0A5P1E050-F1
#
_cell.length_a   1.000
_cell.length_b   1.000
_cell.length_c   1.000
_cell.angle_alpha   90.00
_cell.angle_beta   90.00
_cell.angle_gamma   90.00
#
_symmetry.space_group_name_H-M   'P 1'
#
loop_
_entity.id
_entity.type
_entity.pdbx_description
1 polymer ?
#
loop_
_entity_poly.entity_id
_entity_poly.type
_entity_poly.pdbx_seq_one_letter_code
_entity_poly.pdbx_strand_id
1 'polypeptide(L)'
;MTTELITGTCLQLLRRYDHKPESQQAALLDDERPVYVRVFVNILHDISKEETLEYVLALIDEMLTENPKRARLFHDSSLSSTDTYEPFLKLLWKGNWLIQEKSCKLLSLIVSVQPKLHEGIVSNGEATHSKSTFTSSDDVLNSLVEWLCSQLRNPSHPSRSVPMAVNCLSTLLRESSVRTSFVQGDGVKLLIPLISPASTQQSIQLLYETCLCVWLLSYYDAAVDYLSTTRVLSRLVDVVKGSTKEKVVRVVILTFTNLL
;
A
#
# COMPACT_ATOMS: atom_id res chain seq x y z
N MET A 1 -22.10 16.78 -11.79
CA MET A 1 -20.88 17.10 -11.02
C MET A 1 -20.13 18.15 -11.81
N THR A 2 -20.03 19.36 -11.28
CA THR A 2 -19.20 20.42 -11.86
C THR A 2 -17.74 20.02 -11.67
N THR A 3 -17.02 19.79 -12.76
CA THR A 3 -15.57 19.62 -12.72
C THR A 3 -14.95 20.91 -12.19
N GLU A 4 -14.48 20.90 -10.95
CA GLU A 4 -13.71 22.02 -10.42
C GLU A 4 -12.39 22.10 -11.19
N LEU A 5 -11.96 23.31 -11.53
CA LEU A 5 -10.68 23.56 -12.16
C LEU A 5 -9.63 23.73 -11.06
N ILE A 6 -8.38 23.35 -11.35
CA ILE A 6 -7.27 23.58 -10.43
C ILE A 6 -7.21 25.07 -10.08
N THR A 7 -7.19 25.40 -8.79
CA THR A 7 -7.11 26.79 -8.34
C THR A 7 -5.79 27.44 -8.79
N GLY A 8 -5.81 28.75 -9.03
CA GLY A 8 -4.62 29.48 -9.50
C GLY A 8 -3.40 29.31 -8.59
N THR A 9 -3.62 29.25 -7.27
CA THR A 9 -2.58 29.02 -6.26
C THR A 9 -1.98 27.61 -6.36
N CYS A 10 -2.83 26.57 -6.48
CA CYS A 10 -2.36 25.19 -6.66
C CYS A 10 -1.52 25.06 -7.94
N LEU A 11 -1.97 25.67 -9.05
CA LEU A 11 -1.25 25.65 -10.31
C LEU A 11 0.11 26.36 -10.25
N GLN A 12 0.19 27.50 -9.55
CA GLN A 12 1.44 28.23 -9.36
C GLN A 12 2.45 27.41 -8.56
N LEU A 13 2.03 26.80 -7.45
CA LEU A 13 2.90 25.94 -6.65
C LEU A 13 3.37 24.73 -7.46
N LEU A 14 2.45 24.06 -8.17
CA LEU A 14 2.80 22.92 -9.00
C LEU A 14 3.83 23.28 -10.06
N ARG A 15 3.72 24.44 -10.73
CA ARG A 15 4.72 24.96 -11.68
C ARG A 15 6.08 25.30 -11.04
N ARG A 16 6.11 25.66 -9.75
CA ARG A 16 7.38 25.90 -9.03
C ARG A 16 8.12 24.60 -8.74
N TYR A 17 7.39 23.50 -8.55
CA TYR A 17 7.92 22.17 -8.26
C TYR A 17 8.26 21.36 -9.53
N ASP A 18 7.38 21.43 -10.51
CA ASP A 18 7.40 20.60 -11.70
C ASP A 18 8.59 20.94 -12.64
N HIS A 19 9.12 19.90 -13.29
CA HIS A 19 10.30 19.95 -14.17
C HIS A 19 11.55 20.60 -13.53
N LYS A 20 11.63 20.67 -12.19
CA LYS A 20 12.82 21.12 -11.48
C LYS A 20 13.78 19.97 -11.23
N PRO A 21 15.09 20.22 -11.17
CA PRO A 21 16.03 19.19 -10.75
C PRO A 21 15.72 18.75 -9.32
N GLU A 22 15.98 17.48 -9.02
CA GLU A 22 15.64 16.89 -7.73
C GLU A 22 16.24 17.65 -6.52
N SER A 23 17.42 18.26 -6.66
CA SER A 23 17.99 19.09 -5.60
C SER A 23 17.11 20.31 -5.24
N GLN A 24 16.42 20.90 -6.21
CA GLN A 24 15.50 22.01 -5.99
C GLN A 24 14.15 21.52 -5.47
N GLN A 25 13.64 20.39 -5.98
CA GLN A 25 12.42 19.77 -5.46
C GLN A 25 12.61 19.39 -3.99
N ALA A 26 13.75 18.78 -3.63
CA ALA A 26 14.14 18.49 -2.27
C ALA A 26 14.16 19.74 -1.39
N ALA A 27 14.81 20.82 -1.83
CA ALA A 27 14.85 22.08 -1.08
C ALA A 27 13.44 22.67 -0.84
N LEU A 28 12.58 22.66 -1.87
CA LEU A 28 11.20 23.11 -1.73
C LEU A 28 10.41 22.26 -0.73
N LEU A 29 10.62 20.95 -0.73
CA LEU A 29 10.00 20.02 0.22
C LEU A 29 10.60 20.12 1.62
N ASP A 30 11.83 20.58 1.79
CA ASP A 30 12.45 20.79 3.11
C ASP A 30 12.00 22.12 3.74
N ASP A 31 11.84 23.16 2.92
CA ASP A 31 11.45 24.52 3.30
C ASP A 31 9.93 24.69 3.45
N GLU A 32 9.13 24.15 2.52
CA GLU A 32 7.66 24.30 2.44
C GLU A 32 6.94 22.95 2.65
N ARG A 33 7.46 22.13 3.57
CA ARG A 33 7.17 20.68 3.82
C ARG A 33 5.78 20.16 3.44
N PRO A 34 4.66 20.61 4.04
CA PRO A 34 3.36 19.99 3.81
C PRO A 34 2.54 20.72 2.74
N VAL A 35 2.99 21.88 2.25
CA VAL A 35 2.23 22.72 1.31
C VAL A 35 2.03 21.98 -0.01
N TYR A 36 3.11 21.39 -0.54
CA TYR A 36 3.06 20.62 -1.78
C TYR A 36 2.20 19.36 -1.65
N VAL A 37 2.29 18.66 -0.51
CA VAL A 37 1.42 17.51 -0.22
C VAL A 37 -0.06 17.93 -0.23
N ARG A 38 -0.41 19.04 0.41
CA ARG A 38 -1.79 19.55 0.40
C ARG A 38 -2.26 19.87 -1.02
N VAL A 39 -1.41 20.49 -1.83
CA VAL A 39 -1.73 20.78 -3.24
C VAL A 39 -2.03 19.48 -4.00
N PHE A 40 -1.18 18.47 -3.86
CA PHE A 40 -1.40 17.19 -4.52
C PHE A 40 -2.69 16.51 -4.06
N VAL A 41 -2.93 16.42 -2.75
CA VAL A 41 -4.12 15.79 -2.16
C VAL A 41 -5.40 16.50 -2.59
N ASN A 42 -5.41 17.84 -2.56
CA ASN A 42 -6.57 18.62 -3.00
C ASN A 42 -6.86 18.40 -4.50
N ILE A 43 -5.83 18.37 -5.35
CA ILE A 43 -6.03 18.09 -6.77
C ILE A 43 -6.62 16.69 -6.97
N LEU A 44 -6.14 15.67 -6.24
CA LEU A 44 -6.70 14.32 -6.32
C LEU A 44 -8.16 14.24 -5.81
N HIS A 45 -8.52 15.08 -4.84
CA HIS A 45 -9.87 15.14 -4.29
C HIS A 45 -10.86 15.82 -5.25
N ASP A 46 -10.50 17.03 -5.72
CA ASP A 46 -11.41 17.97 -6.42
C ASP A 46 -11.50 17.69 -7.93
N ILE A 47 -10.42 17.20 -8.54
CA ILE A 47 -10.35 17.01 -9.99
C ILE A 47 -10.79 15.58 -10.36
N SER A 48 -11.54 15.45 -11.45
CA SER A 48 -11.96 14.14 -12.00
C SER A 48 -11.37 13.82 -13.36
N LYS A 49 -10.61 14.74 -13.97
CA LYS A 49 -9.97 14.53 -15.27
C LYS A 49 -8.83 13.51 -15.13
N GLU A 50 -8.95 12.36 -15.80
CA GLU A 50 -8.00 11.23 -15.66
C GLU A 50 -6.54 11.63 -15.92
N GLU A 51 -6.25 12.32 -17.03
CA GLU A 51 -4.89 12.78 -17.36
C GLU A 51 -4.26 13.62 -16.24
N THR A 52 -5.06 14.44 -15.55
CA THR A 52 -4.58 15.27 -14.44
C THR A 52 -4.31 14.43 -13.21
N LEU A 53 -5.18 13.46 -12.91
CA LEU A 53 -5.01 12.54 -11.79
C LEU A 53 -3.78 11.65 -12.00
N GLU A 54 -3.62 11.06 -13.18
CA GLU A 54 -2.45 10.26 -13.55
C GLU A 54 -1.15 11.05 -13.40
N TYR A 55 -1.16 12.29 -13.87
CA TYR A 55 0.00 13.16 -13.80
C TYR A 55 0.38 13.52 -12.36
N VAL A 56 -0.59 13.88 -11.52
CA VAL A 56 -0.33 14.20 -10.10
C VAL A 56 0.12 12.96 -9.34
N LEU A 57 -0.49 11.81 -9.59
CA LEU A 57 -0.03 10.53 -9.02
C LEU A 57 1.41 10.20 -9.47
N ALA A 58 1.78 10.50 -10.72
CA ALA A 58 3.14 10.34 -11.20
C ALA A 58 4.13 11.27 -10.49
N LEU A 59 3.77 12.54 -10.24
CA LEU A 59 4.61 13.47 -9.48
C LEU A 59 4.83 12.99 -8.03
N ILE A 60 3.78 12.49 -7.37
CA ILE A 60 3.91 11.92 -6.02
C ILE A 60 4.79 10.66 -6.06
N ASP A 61 4.61 9.80 -7.06
CA ASP A 61 5.40 8.58 -7.23
C ASP A 61 6.89 8.87 -7.47
N GLU A 62 7.21 9.87 -8.29
CA GLU A 62 8.58 10.35 -8.49
C GLU A 62 9.15 10.90 -7.18
N MET A 63 8.41 11.77 -6.49
CA MET A 63 8.79 12.33 -5.18
C MET A 63 9.15 11.24 -4.17
N LEU A 64 8.33 10.18 -4.07
CA LEU A 64 8.54 9.08 -3.13
C LEU A 64 9.57 8.05 -3.60
N THR A 65 9.77 7.91 -4.90
CA THR A 65 10.84 7.05 -5.47
C THR A 65 12.21 7.61 -5.17
N GLU A 66 12.40 8.93 -5.32
CA GLU A 66 13.65 9.62 -5.01
C GLU A 66 13.99 9.54 -3.51
N ASN A 67 12.98 9.71 -2.65
CA ASN A 67 13.17 9.55 -1.21
C ASN A 67 11.91 9.00 -0.52
N PRO A 68 11.87 7.68 -0.22
CA PRO A 68 10.73 7.05 0.43
C PRO A 68 10.39 7.65 1.81
N LYS A 69 11.34 8.30 2.49
CA LYS A 69 11.09 8.96 3.79
C LYS A 69 10.15 10.16 3.66
N ARG A 70 10.00 10.74 2.47
CA ARG A 70 9.04 11.82 2.18
C ARG A 70 7.59 11.39 2.36
N ALA A 71 7.31 10.09 2.38
CA ALA A 71 5.97 9.59 2.73
C ALA A 71 5.52 10.06 4.13
N ARG A 72 6.45 10.42 5.03
CA ARG A 72 6.15 11.04 6.33
C ARG A 72 5.50 12.41 6.24
N LEU A 73 5.68 13.14 5.12
CA LEU A 73 5.09 14.46 4.91
C LEU A 73 3.54 14.40 4.87
N PHE A 74 2.97 13.25 4.50
CA PHE A 74 1.51 13.02 4.53
C PHE A 74 0.94 12.90 5.96
N HIS A 75 1.80 12.76 6.96
CA HIS A 75 1.45 12.66 8.38
C HIS A 75 1.78 13.95 9.15
N ASP A 76 2.13 15.03 8.45
CA ASP A 76 2.46 16.31 9.08
C ASP A 76 1.25 16.90 9.78
N SER A 77 1.43 17.34 11.03
CA SER A 77 0.36 17.91 11.87
C SER A 77 -0.38 19.09 11.23
N SER A 78 0.26 19.85 10.35
CA SER A 78 -0.39 20.96 9.65
C SER A 78 -1.47 20.49 8.67
N LEU A 79 -1.43 19.22 8.22
CA LEU A 79 -2.43 18.61 7.34
C LEU A 79 -3.63 18.04 8.11
N SER A 80 -3.74 18.22 9.43
CA SER A 80 -4.82 17.65 10.24
C SER A 80 -6.24 18.06 9.81
N SER A 81 -6.38 19.13 9.03
CA SER A 81 -7.64 19.61 8.47
C SER A 81 -8.01 18.96 7.12
N THR A 82 -7.14 18.15 6.55
CA THR A 82 -7.28 17.57 5.20
C THR A 82 -7.18 16.05 5.32
N ASP A 83 -8.13 15.32 4.75
CA ASP A 83 -8.01 13.86 4.65
C ASP A 83 -6.93 13.53 3.60
N THR A 84 -5.76 13.09 4.06
CA THR A 84 -4.64 12.76 3.18
C THR A 84 -4.75 11.38 2.55
N TYR A 85 -5.74 10.57 2.95
CA TYR A 85 -5.93 9.19 2.48
C TYR A 85 -7.13 9.03 1.56
N GLU A 86 -8.24 9.72 1.86
CA GLU A 86 -9.52 9.59 1.15
C GLU A 86 -9.36 9.69 -0.38
N PRO A 87 -8.59 10.64 -0.94
CA PRO A 87 -8.51 10.76 -2.39
C PRO A 87 -7.90 9.53 -3.03
N PHE A 88 -6.87 8.93 -2.41
CA PHE A 88 -6.28 7.69 -2.89
C PHE A 88 -7.27 6.52 -2.81
N LEU A 89 -7.99 6.40 -1.69
CA LEU A 89 -9.01 5.35 -1.51
C LEU A 89 -10.12 5.44 -2.55
N LYS A 90 -10.65 6.65 -2.79
CA LYS A 90 -11.66 6.91 -3.83
C LYS A 90 -11.17 6.48 -5.21
N LEU A 91 -9.90 6.77 -5.52
CA LEU A 91 -9.27 6.44 -6.80
C LEU A 91 -9.04 4.93 -6.99
N LEU A 92 -8.90 4.14 -5.91
CA LEU A 92 -8.85 2.67 -6.00
C LEU A 92 -10.12 2.06 -6.60
N TRP A 93 -11.28 2.61 -6.26
CA TRP A 93 -12.56 2.05 -6.67
C TRP A 93 -13.10 2.63 -7.98
N LYS A 94 -12.71 3.87 -8.31
CA LYS A 94 -13.28 4.62 -9.45
C LYS A 94 -12.29 4.93 -10.56
N GLY A 95 -11.00 4.75 -10.34
CA GLY A 95 -9.96 5.06 -11.33
C GLY A 95 -9.86 4.01 -12.44
N ASN A 96 -9.23 4.41 -13.55
CA ASN A 96 -8.69 3.46 -14.51
C ASN A 96 -7.54 2.64 -13.90
N TRP A 97 -7.04 1.61 -14.59
CA TRP A 97 -6.00 0.73 -14.05
C TRP A 97 -4.74 1.48 -13.58
N LEU A 98 -4.28 2.48 -14.34
CA LEU A 98 -3.05 3.22 -14.00
C LEU A 98 -3.24 4.03 -12.71
N ILE A 99 -4.38 4.71 -12.60
CA ILE A 99 -4.78 5.46 -11.41
C ILE A 99 -4.88 4.53 -10.20
N GLN A 100 -5.52 3.36 -10.35
CA GLN A 100 -5.66 2.36 -9.30
C GLN A 100 -4.30 1.82 -8.84
N GLU A 101 -3.44 1.46 -9.78
CA GLU A 101 -2.10 0.93 -9.51
C GLU A 101 -1.25 1.93 -8.73
N LYS A 102 -1.20 3.19 -9.18
CA LYS A 102 -0.43 4.25 -8.51
C LYS A 102 -1.03 4.57 -7.14
N SER A 103 -2.34 4.77 -7.05
CA SER A 103 -3.00 5.08 -5.78
C SER A 103 -2.76 4.00 -4.73
N CYS A 104 -2.82 2.73 -5.12
CA CYS A 104 -2.56 1.61 -4.21
C CYS A 104 -1.12 1.59 -3.69
N LYS A 105 -0.13 1.73 -4.58
CA LYS A 105 1.29 1.72 -4.21
C LYS A 105 1.64 2.89 -3.30
N LEU A 106 1.18 4.09 -3.65
CA LEU A 106 1.42 5.30 -2.88
C LEU A 106 0.77 5.21 -1.50
N LEU A 107 -0.52 4.84 -1.44
CA LEU A 107 -1.23 4.70 -0.17
C LEU A 107 -0.60 3.63 0.72
N SER A 108 -0.19 2.49 0.15
CA SER A 108 0.50 1.43 0.90
C SER A 108 1.80 1.94 1.53
N LEU A 109 2.60 2.69 0.76
CA LEU A 109 3.84 3.29 1.26
C LEU A 109 3.57 4.34 2.34
N ILE A 110 2.63 5.26 2.09
CA ILE A 110 2.28 6.33 3.03
C ILE A 110 1.85 5.76 4.37
N VAL A 111 0.93 4.79 4.38
CA VAL A 111 0.43 4.21 5.63
C VAL A 111 1.52 3.38 6.33
N SER A 112 2.39 2.70 5.58
CA SER A 112 3.48 1.89 6.18
C SER A 112 4.52 2.68 6.97
N VAL A 113 4.65 3.99 6.72
CA VAL A 113 5.59 4.87 7.43
C VAL A 113 4.96 5.67 8.55
N GLN A 114 3.67 5.42 8.84
CA GLN A 114 2.95 6.13 9.88
C GLN A 114 3.69 6.00 11.22
N PRO A 115 3.82 7.10 12.00
CA PRO A 115 4.36 7.03 13.35
C PRO A 115 3.47 6.09 14.19
N LYS A 116 4.02 4.96 14.63
CA LYS A 116 3.38 4.12 15.63
C LYS A 116 3.39 4.93 16.93
N LEU A 117 2.24 5.48 17.33
CA LEU A 117 2.08 6.00 18.68
C LEU A 117 2.43 4.85 19.61
N HIS A 118 3.48 5.05 20.41
CA HIS A 118 3.97 4.07 21.34
C HIS A 118 2.80 3.58 22.20
N GLU A 119 2.48 2.28 22.08
CA GLU A 119 1.53 1.60 22.95
C GLU A 119 1.94 1.90 24.39
N GLY A 120 1.13 2.70 25.06
CA GLY A 120 1.54 3.33 26.31
C GLY A 120 0.54 4.34 26.86
N ILE A 121 -0.75 4.19 26.55
CA ILE A 121 -1.87 4.60 27.42
C ILE A 121 -3.04 3.71 27.01
N VAL A 122 -3.41 2.78 27.88
CA VAL A 122 -4.75 2.20 27.89
C VAL A 122 -5.69 3.35 28.22
N SER A 123 -6.35 3.95 27.21
CA SER A 123 -7.50 4.81 27.51
C SER A 123 -8.68 3.90 27.80
N ASN A 124 -8.90 3.69 29.08
CA ASN A 124 -10.13 3.15 29.63
C ASN A 124 -11.33 3.92 29.05
N GLY A 125 -12.38 3.20 28.72
CA GLY A 125 -13.41 3.64 27.78
C GLY A 125 -14.09 4.97 28.10
N GLU A 126 -14.40 5.68 27.03
CA GLU A 126 -15.66 6.39 26.85
C GLU A 126 -15.87 6.59 25.35
N ALA A 127 -16.91 5.96 24.80
CA ALA A 127 -17.33 6.13 23.42
C ALA A 127 -17.94 7.54 23.26
N THR A 128 -17.09 8.56 23.16
CA THR A 128 -17.49 9.85 22.61
C THR A 128 -17.65 9.67 21.10
N HIS A 129 -18.90 9.52 20.67
CA HIS A 129 -19.33 9.69 19.29
C HIS A 129 -19.09 11.15 18.82
N SER A 130 -17.84 11.55 18.63
CA SER A 130 -17.53 12.55 17.61
C SER A 130 -17.39 11.79 16.31
N LYS A 131 -18.32 11.97 15.36
CA LYS A 131 -18.07 11.60 13.97
C LYS A 131 -16.77 12.30 13.56
N SER A 132 -15.63 11.60 13.58
CA SER A 132 -14.45 12.13 12.93
C SER A 132 -14.80 12.18 11.45
N THR A 133 -14.88 13.37 10.88
CA THR A 133 -15.12 13.56 9.45
C THR A 133 -14.00 12.93 8.60
N PHE A 134 -12.89 12.55 9.24
CA PHE A 134 -11.69 11.99 8.61
C PHE A 134 -11.59 10.48 8.80
N THR A 135 -11.09 9.81 7.76
CA THR A 135 -10.87 8.36 7.72
C THR A 135 -9.77 7.97 8.72
N SER A 136 -10.06 7.07 9.66
CA SER A 136 -9.00 6.59 10.58
C SER A 136 -8.00 5.73 9.82
N SER A 137 -6.74 5.67 10.26
CA SER A 137 -5.73 4.85 9.59
C SER A 137 -6.12 3.36 9.54
N ASP A 138 -6.76 2.86 10.59
CA ASP A 138 -7.26 1.49 10.62
C ASP A 138 -8.37 1.25 9.58
N ASP A 139 -9.28 2.21 9.39
CA ASP A 139 -10.30 2.15 8.34
C ASP A 139 -9.67 2.19 6.94
N VAL A 140 -8.60 2.98 6.76
CA VAL A 140 -7.82 3.04 5.51
C VAL A 140 -7.16 1.70 5.23
N LEU A 141 -6.50 1.10 6.22
CA LEU A 141 -5.86 -0.21 6.10
C LEU A 141 -6.87 -1.31 5.77
N ASN A 142 -8.02 -1.31 6.44
CA ASN A 142 -9.09 -2.27 6.17
C ASN A 142 -9.63 -2.14 4.75
N SER A 143 -9.91 -0.91 4.31
CA SER A 143 -10.37 -0.63 2.94
C SER A 143 -9.33 -1.05 1.89
N LEU A 144 -8.05 -0.82 2.17
CA LEU A 144 -6.95 -1.20 1.30
C LEU A 144 -6.80 -2.73 1.21
N VAL A 145 -6.89 -3.44 2.34
CA VAL A 145 -6.88 -4.92 2.38
C VAL A 145 -8.06 -5.51 1.62
N GLU A 146 -9.26 -4.96 1.79
CA GLU A 146 -10.46 -5.39 1.06
C GLU A 146 -10.23 -5.25 -0.45
N TRP A 147 -9.74 -4.09 -0.89
CA TRP A 147 -9.47 -3.83 -2.28
C TRP A 147 -8.37 -4.76 -2.84
N LEU A 148 -7.28 -4.97 -2.12
CA LEU A 148 -6.21 -5.90 -2.50
C LEU A 148 -6.72 -7.35 -2.64
N CYS A 149 -7.55 -7.81 -1.71
CA CYS A 149 -8.22 -9.11 -1.81
C CYS A 149 -9.14 -9.19 -3.03
N SER A 150 -9.83 -8.10 -3.40
CA SER A 150 -10.64 -8.04 -4.62
C SER A 150 -9.79 -8.23 -5.87
N GLN A 151 -8.59 -7.63 -5.91
CA GLN A 151 -7.66 -7.74 -7.03
C GLN A 151 -7.06 -9.14 -7.16
N LEU A 152 -6.82 -9.84 -6.04
CA LEU A 152 -6.37 -11.23 -6.08
C LEU A 152 -7.48 -12.20 -6.52
N ARG A 153 -8.75 -11.89 -6.24
CA ARG A 153 -9.91 -12.70 -6.66
C ARG A 153 -10.29 -12.47 -8.12
N ASN A 154 -10.43 -11.20 -8.49
CA ASN A 154 -10.93 -10.74 -9.77
C ASN A 154 -9.99 -9.62 -10.27
N PRO A 155 -8.84 -9.99 -10.87
CA PRO A 155 -7.83 -9.02 -11.27
C PRO A 155 -8.38 -8.02 -12.29
N SER A 156 -8.31 -6.72 -11.99
CA SER A 156 -8.77 -5.68 -12.92
C SER A 156 -7.84 -5.50 -14.13
N HIS A 157 -6.60 -6.00 -14.06
CA HIS A 157 -5.67 -6.05 -15.18
C HIS A 157 -5.05 -7.45 -15.29
N PRO A 158 -4.97 -8.04 -16.51
CA PRO A 158 -4.63 -9.45 -16.70
C PRO A 158 -3.26 -9.88 -16.15
N SER A 159 -2.22 -9.03 -16.27
CA SER A 159 -0.86 -9.39 -15.85
C SER A 159 -0.26 -8.58 -14.72
N ARG A 160 -0.83 -7.41 -14.38
CA ARG A 160 -0.23 -6.46 -13.42
C ARG A 160 -0.93 -6.42 -12.07
N SER A 161 -2.22 -6.76 -12.03
CA SER A 161 -3.03 -6.67 -10.82
C SER A 161 -2.56 -7.59 -9.70
N VAL A 162 -2.34 -8.88 -9.99
CA VAL A 162 -1.83 -9.82 -8.98
C VAL A 162 -0.44 -9.43 -8.47
N PRO A 163 0.58 -9.15 -9.32
CA PRO A 163 1.89 -8.68 -8.84
C PRO A 163 1.82 -7.41 -8.00
N MET A 164 1.05 -6.40 -8.43
CA MET A 164 0.88 -5.17 -7.66
C MET A 164 0.25 -5.46 -6.29
N ALA A 165 -0.81 -6.27 -6.25
CA ALA A 165 -1.50 -6.56 -5.00
C ALA A 165 -0.60 -7.31 -4.01
N VAL A 166 0.14 -8.31 -4.48
CA VAL A 166 1.09 -9.06 -3.65
C VAL A 166 2.24 -8.16 -3.17
N ASN A 167 2.76 -7.28 -4.03
CA ASN A 167 3.79 -6.32 -3.65
C ASN A 167 3.33 -5.39 -2.50
N CYS A 168 2.14 -4.81 -2.62
CA CYS A 168 1.55 -3.97 -1.57
C CYS A 168 1.32 -4.76 -0.27
N LEU A 169 0.75 -5.97 -0.35
CA LEU A 169 0.57 -6.86 0.81
C LEU A 169 1.89 -7.20 1.50
N SER A 170 2.98 -7.39 0.75
CA SER A 170 4.31 -7.68 1.31
C SER A 170 4.89 -6.53 2.15
N THR A 171 4.35 -5.32 1.96
CA THR A 171 4.65 -4.15 2.78
C THR A 171 3.69 -4.06 3.97
N LEU A 172 2.39 -4.19 3.71
CA LEU A 172 1.32 -3.95 4.69
C LEU A 172 1.20 -5.04 5.77
N LEU A 173 1.47 -6.31 5.44
CA LEU A 173 1.33 -7.45 6.38
C LEU A 173 2.31 -7.39 7.58
N ARG A 174 3.20 -6.41 7.61
CA ARG A 174 4.03 -6.08 8.79
C ARG A 174 3.19 -5.55 9.95
N GLU A 175 2.04 -4.92 9.66
CA GLU A 175 1.11 -4.42 10.67
C GLU A 175 0.15 -5.51 11.16
N SER A 176 -0.11 -5.55 12.46
CA SER A 176 -0.96 -6.58 13.09
C SER A 176 -2.43 -6.46 12.69
N SER A 177 -2.95 -5.24 12.56
CA SER A 177 -4.31 -4.97 12.10
C SER A 177 -4.53 -5.49 10.67
N VAL A 178 -3.54 -5.30 9.79
CA VAL A 178 -3.57 -5.82 8.41
C VAL A 178 -3.59 -7.34 8.39
N ARG A 179 -2.76 -8.03 9.20
CA ARG A 179 -2.80 -9.50 9.28
C ARG A 179 -4.17 -10.01 9.71
N THR A 180 -4.76 -9.36 10.71
CA THR A 180 -6.10 -9.69 11.21
C THR A 180 -7.16 -9.53 10.12
N SER A 181 -7.22 -8.37 9.49
CA SER A 181 -8.16 -8.04 8.40
C SER A 181 -7.98 -8.99 7.20
N PHE A 182 -6.75 -9.28 6.82
CA PHE A 182 -6.44 -10.18 5.71
C PHE A 182 -6.88 -11.62 5.96
N VAL A 183 -6.72 -12.14 7.17
CA VAL A 183 -7.22 -13.49 7.54
C VAL A 183 -8.75 -13.51 7.58
N GLN A 184 -9.40 -12.53 8.21
CA GLN A 184 -10.87 -12.43 8.27
C GLN A 184 -11.50 -12.31 6.87
N GLY A 185 -10.82 -11.58 5.99
CA GLY A 185 -11.18 -11.44 4.59
C GLY A 185 -10.82 -12.64 3.73
N ASP A 186 -10.51 -13.82 4.30
CA ASP A 186 -10.12 -15.03 3.57
C ASP A 186 -8.91 -14.84 2.63
N GLY A 187 -8.05 -13.84 2.90
CA GLY A 187 -6.95 -13.45 2.02
C GLY A 187 -5.87 -14.52 1.88
N VAL A 188 -5.62 -15.30 2.95
CA VAL A 188 -4.60 -16.37 2.95
C VAL A 188 -4.84 -17.38 1.83
N LYS A 189 -6.11 -17.72 1.58
CA LYS A 189 -6.51 -18.68 0.54
C LYS A 189 -6.16 -18.21 -0.88
N LEU A 190 -6.09 -16.89 -1.08
CA LEU A 190 -5.79 -16.27 -2.36
C LEU A 190 -4.30 -16.32 -2.71
N LEU A 191 -3.42 -16.45 -1.71
CA LEU A 191 -1.97 -16.54 -1.92
C LEU A 191 -1.53 -17.95 -2.31
N ILE A 192 -2.20 -18.99 -1.81
CA ILE A 192 -1.78 -20.40 -1.98
C ILE A 192 -1.60 -20.79 -3.45
N PRO A 193 -2.52 -20.45 -4.38
CA PRO A 193 -2.35 -20.80 -5.79
C PRO A 193 -1.12 -20.17 -6.45
N LEU A 194 -0.66 -19.01 -5.94
CA LEU A 194 0.48 -18.25 -6.47
C LEU A 194 1.83 -18.85 -6.06
N ILE A 195 1.84 -19.79 -5.11
CA ILE A 195 3.04 -20.52 -4.69
C ILE A 195 3.25 -21.69 -5.64
N SER A 196 4.02 -21.46 -6.69
CA SER A 196 4.45 -22.45 -7.66
C SER A 196 5.86 -22.15 -8.17
N PRO A 197 6.65 -23.17 -8.54
CA PRO A 197 7.96 -22.95 -9.15
C PRO A 197 7.88 -21.98 -10.35
N ALA A 198 8.83 -21.05 -10.42
CA ALA A 198 8.82 -19.96 -11.38
C ALA A 198 10.16 -19.91 -12.14
N SER A 199 10.10 -19.63 -13.44
CA SER A 199 11.27 -19.64 -14.33
C SER A 199 11.62 -18.26 -14.90
N THR A 200 10.67 -17.32 -14.96
CA THR A 200 10.92 -15.97 -15.48
C THR A 200 11.22 -15.00 -14.35
N GLN A 201 12.00 -13.95 -14.60
CA GLN A 201 12.36 -12.98 -13.55
C GLN A 201 11.12 -12.32 -12.91
N GLN A 202 10.09 -11.99 -13.70
CA GLN A 202 8.85 -11.42 -13.20
C GLN A 202 8.07 -12.41 -12.31
N SER A 203 7.95 -13.68 -12.73
CA SER A 203 7.28 -14.71 -11.92
C SER A 203 8.07 -15.06 -10.66
N ILE A 204 9.41 -14.99 -10.70
CA ILE A 204 10.28 -15.15 -9.53
C ILE A 204 10.06 -14.03 -8.51
N GLN A 205 9.88 -12.79 -8.96
CA GLN A 205 9.60 -11.67 -8.05
C GLN A 205 8.24 -11.84 -7.38
N LEU A 206 7.20 -12.16 -8.15
CA LEU A 206 5.87 -12.47 -7.61
C LEU A 206 5.92 -13.63 -6.61
N LEU A 207 6.64 -14.71 -6.95
CA LEU A 207 6.82 -15.86 -6.06
C LEU A 207 7.52 -15.46 -4.76
N TYR A 208 8.61 -14.69 -4.86
CA TYR A 208 9.33 -14.19 -3.69
C TYR A 208 8.42 -13.37 -2.77
N GLU A 209 7.67 -12.41 -3.31
CA GLU A 209 6.77 -11.56 -2.53
C GLU A 209 5.59 -12.35 -1.96
N THR A 210 5.08 -13.34 -2.69
CA THR A 210 4.04 -14.25 -2.18
C THR A 210 4.57 -15.05 -0.99
N CYS A 211 5.76 -15.65 -1.10
CA CYS A 211 6.39 -16.35 0.02
C CYS A 211 6.70 -15.42 1.20
N LEU A 212 7.06 -14.16 0.92
CA LEU A 212 7.26 -13.14 1.94
C LEU A 212 5.95 -12.84 2.69
N CYS A 213 4.82 -12.71 1.99
CA CYS A 213 3.50 -12.59 2.62
C CYS A 213 3.18 -13.78 3.52
N VAL A 214 3.46 -15.02 3.08
CA VAL A 214 3.26 -16.23 3.90
C VAL A 214 4.17 -16.23 5.14
N TRP A 215 5.43 -15.82 5.01
CA TRP A 215 6.34 -15.66 6.15
C TRP A 215 5.88 -14.58 7.13
N LEU A 216 5.37 -13.44 6.66
CA LEU A 216 4.81 -12.41 7.55
C LEU A 216 3.57 -12.92 8.29
N LEU A 217 2.74 -13.73 7.61
CA LEU A 217 1.57 -14.37 8.18
C LEU A 217 1.90 -15.48 9.17
N SER A 218 3.06 -16.13 9.08
CA SER A 218 3.41 -17.19 10.03
C SER A 218 3.60 -16.67 11.46
N TYR A 219 3.77 -15.35 11.66
CA TYR A 219 3.81 -14.71 12.98
C TYR A 219 2.41 -14.41 13.58
N TYR A 220 1.34 -14.96 13.01
CA TYR A 220 -0.02 -14.76 13.48
C TYR A 220 -0.78 -16.09 13.57
N ASP A 221 -1.14 -16.49 14.78
CA ASP A 221 -1.68 -17.84 15.08
C ASP A 221 -2.89 -18.21 14.21
N ALA A 222 -3.87 -17.31 14.05
CA ALA A 222 -5.04 -17.60 13.23
C ALA A 222 -4.69 -17.83 11.73
N ALA A 223 -3.63 -17.19 11.23
CA ALA A 223 -3.13 -17.49 9.89
C ALA A 223 -2.40 -18.84 9.85
N VAL A 224 -1.63 -19.18 10.88
CA VAL A 224 -0.94 -20.47 11.01
C VAL A 224 -1.95 -21.62 11.06
N ASP A 225 -2.99 -21.51 11.88
CA ASP A 225 -4.09 -22.46 11.98
C ASP A 225 -4.71 -22.69 10.61
N TYR A 226 -5.02 -21.62 9.88
CA TYR A 226 -5.54 -21.72 8.52
C TYR A 226 -4.55 -22.42 7.58
N LEU A 227 -3.30 -21.99 7.56
CA LEU A 227 -2.23 -22.55 6.71
C LEU A 227 -2.05 -24.05 6.94
N SER A 228 -2.18 -24.51 8.19
CA SER A 228 -2.07 -25.93 8.58
C SER A 228 -3.13 -26.83 7.91
N THR A 229 -4.30 -26.26 7.57
CA THR A 229 -5.38 -27.00 6.88
C THR A 229 -5.21 -27.07 5.36
N THR A 230 -4.12 -26.50 4.83
CA THR A 230 -3.91 -26.32 3.39
C THR A 230 -2.68 -27.07 2.88
N ARG A 231 -2.51 -27.12 1.56
CA ARG A 231 -1.31 -27.71 0.92
C ARG A 231 -0.14 -26.74 0.79
N VAL A 232 -0.13 -25.65 1.57
CA VAL A 232 0.92 -24.62 1.48
C VAL A 232 2.32 -25.19 1.72
N LEU A 233 2.50 -26.05 2.72
CA LEU A 233 3.79 -26.66 3.04
C LEU A 233 4.34 -27.48 1.87
N SER A 234 3.49 -28.29 1.22
CA SER A 234 3.88 -29.07 0.05
C SER A 234 4.35 -28.16 -1.09
N ARG A 235 3.60 -27.08 -1.38
CA ARG A 235 3.96 -26.13 -2.44
C ARG A 235 5.28 -25.41 -2.14
N LEU A 236 5.51 -25.03 -0.88
CA LEU A 236 6.75 -24.41 -0.43
C LEU A 236 7.96 -25.35 -0.59
N VAL A 237 7.79 -26.66 -0.30
CA VAL A 237 8.82 -27.67 -0.55
C VAL A 237 9.16 -27.78 -2.03
N ASP A 238 8.14 -27.79 -2.91
CA ASP A 238 8.34 -27.85 -4.36
C ASP A 238 9.09 -26.60 -4.87
N VAL A 239 8.78 -25.43 -4.33
CA VAL A 239 9.50 -24.17 -4.62
C VAL A 239 10.97 -24.26 -4.22
N VAL A 240 11.28 -24.79 -3.03
CA VAL A 240 12.68 -24.95 -2.57
C VAL A 240 13.44 -25.92 -3.47
N LYS A 241 12.82 -27.02 -3.88
CA LYS A 241 13.44 -28.01 -4.79
C LYS A 241 13.71 -27.44 -6.18
N GLY A 242 12.82 -26.59 -6.70
CA GLY A 242 12.90 -26.06 -8.07
C GLY A 242 13.60 -24.71 -8.22
N SER A 243 13.76 -23.93 -7.14
CA SER A 243 14.28 -22.57 -7.22
C SER A 243 15.81 -22.53 -7.17
N THR A 244 16.41 -21.82 -8.13
CA THR A 244 17.84 -21.47 -8.11
C THR A 244 18.11 -20.13 -7.44
N LYS A 245 17.07 -19.43 -6.95
CA LYS A 245 17.17 -18.10 -6.37
C LYS A 245 17.24 -18.18 -4.86
N GLU A 246 18.43 -17.91 -4.30
CA GLU A 246 18.68 -17.94 -2.86
C GLU A 246 17.69 -17.12 -2.05
N LYS A 247 17.29 -15.94 -2.55
CA LYS A 247 16.31 -15.09 -1.84
C LYS A 247 14.96 -15.79 -1.62
N VAL A 248 14.51 -16.59 -2.60
CA VAL A 248 13.26 -17.36 -2.53
C VAL A 248 13.43 -18.52 -1.56
N VAL A 249 14.53 -19.27 -1.69
CA VAL A 249 14.82 -20.40 -0.78
C VAL A 249 14.90 -19.91 0.67
N ARG A 250 15.63 -18.81 0.91
CA ARG A 250 15.79 -18.22 2.25
C ARG A 250 14.46 -17.88 2.90
N VAL A 251 13.56 -17.18 2.20
CA VAL A 251 12.27 -16.80 2.79
C VAL A 251 11.42 -18.03 3.11
N VAL A 252 11.45 -19.05 2.26
CA VAL A 252 10.69 -20.30 2.51
C VAL A 252 11.25 -21.07 3.72
N ILE A 253 12.58 -21.15 3.87
CA ILE A 253 13.19 -21.78 5.05
C ILE A 253 12.86 -21.00 6.32
N LEU A 254 12.83 -19.67 6.28
CA LEU A 254 12.38 -18.84 7.40
C LEU A 254 10.90 -19.09 7.73
N THR A 255 10.04 -19.28 6.72
CA THR A 255 8.65 -19.71 6.93
C THR A 255 8.58 -21.04 7.66
N PHE A 256 9.33 -22.07 7.22
CA PHE A 256 9.32 -23.36 7.92
C PHE A 256 9.83 -23.26 9.34
N THR A 257 10.89 -22.50 9.58
CA THR A 257 11.45 -22.28 10.92
C THR A 257 10.42 -21.66 11.87
N ASN A 258 9.52 -20.82 11.35
CA ASN A 258 8.51 -20.16 12.14
C ASN A 258 7.20 -20.95 12.28
N LEU A 259 7.00 -22.01 11.49
CA LEU A 259 5.83 -22.89 11.55
C LEU A 259 6.08 -24.19 12.35
N LEU A 260 7.36 -24.50 12.67
CA LEU A 260 7.81 -25.63 13.47
C LEU A 260 8.03 -25.21 14.91
#